data_AF-B0ZVF2-F1
#
_entry.id   AF-B0ZVF2-F1
#
_cell.length_a   1.000
_cell.length_b   1.000
_cell.length_c   1.000
_cell.angle_alpha   90.00
_cell.angle_beta   90.00
_cell.angle_gamma   90.00
#
_symmetry.space_group_name_H-M   'P 1'
#
loop_
_entity.id
_entity.type
_entity.pdbx_description
1 polymer ?
#
loop_
_entity_poly.entity_id
_entity_poly.type
_entity_poly.pdbx_seq_one_letter_code
_entity_poly.pdbx_strand_id
1 'polypeptide(L)'
;LVAQSASLGMKNSWGPLKALAAATIINGLGDTILCLFLGQGIAGAAWATTASQIVSAYMMMDSLNKEGYNAYSFAIPSPQELWKISALAAPVFISIFSKIAFYSFIIYCATSMGTHVLAAHQ
;
A
#
# COMPACT_ATOMS: atom_id res chain seq x y z
N LEU A 1 1.00 5.79 1.39
CA LEU A 1 2.15 5.23 2.16
C LEU A 1 2.94 6.30 2.92
N VAL A 2 3.48 7.35 2.29
CA VAL A 2 4.28 8.37 3.01
C VAL A 2 3.52 9.02 4.17
N ALA A 3 2.29 9.49 3.92
CA ALA A 3 1.45 10.05 4.97
C ALA A 3 1.15 9.04 6.10
N GLN A 4 1.10 7.75 5.79
CA GLN A 4 0.85 6.67 6.75
C GLN A 4 2.02 6.57 7.70
N SER A 5 3.22 6.45 7.13
CA SER A 5 4.45 6.33 7.88
C SER A 5 4.69 7.56 8.75
N ALA A 6 4.33 8.76 8.26
CA ALA A 6 4.36 9.98 9.06
C ALA A 6 3.39 9.90 10.25
N SER A 7 2.12 9.54 10.04
CA SER A 7 1.15 9.37 11.14
C SER A 7 1.61 8.33 12.17
N LEU A 8 2.11 7.18 11.72
CA LEU A 8 2.65 6.15 12.62
C LEU A 8 3.88 6.63 13.40
N GLY A 9 4.79 7.38 12.76
CA GLY A 9 5.94 7.99 13.43
C GLY A 9 5.54 8.97 14.53
N MET A 10 4.39 9.63 14.38
CA MET A 10 3.78 10.50 15.39
C MET A 10 2.97 9.74 16.45
N LYS A 11 3.00 8.40 16.45
CA LYS A 11 2.18 7.54 17.31
C LYS A 11 0.66 7.69 17.08
N ASN A 12 0.23 8.27 15.95
CA ASN A 12 -1.16 8.26 15.52
C ASN A 12 -1.41 7.07 14.58
N SER A 13 -1.89 5.97 15.14
CA SER A 13 -2.33 4.79 14.39
C SER A 13 -3.80 4.86 13.96
N TRP A 14 -4.62 5.67 14.64
CA TRP A 14 -6.06 5.74 14.41
C TRP A 14 -6.44 6.40 13.08
N GLY A 15 -5.73 7.45 12.68
CA GLY A 15 -5.90 8.07 11.36
C GLY A 15 -5.68 7.08 10.21
N PRO A 16 -4.49 6.45 10.13
CA PRO A 16 -4.20 5.35 9.21
C PRO A 16 -5.22 4.21 9.25
N LEU A 17 -5.64 3.78 10.44
CA LEU A 17 -6.59 2.68 10.58
C LEU A 17 -7.96 3.01 9.98
N LYS A 18 -8.48 4.21 10.24
CA LYS A 18 -9.76 4.66 9.67
C LYS A 18 -9.68 4.81 8.15
N ALA A 19 -8.59 5.36 7.64
CA ALA A 19 -8.36 5.47 6.20
C ALA A 19 -8.30 4.09 5.53
N LEU A 20 -7.58 3.14 6.14
CA LEU A 20 -7.51 1.77 5.66
C LEU A 20 -8.89 1.09 5.65
N ALA A 21 -9.66 1.20 6.74
CA ALA A 21 -10.98 0.61 6.83
C ALA A 21 -11.93 1.15 5.75
N ALA A 22 -11.96 2.47 5.55
CA ALA A 22 -12.75 3.08 4.49
C ALA A 22 -12.31 2.61 3.09
N ALA A 23 -10.99 2.57 2.83
CA ALA A 23 -10.45 2.09 1.57
C ALA A 23 -10.84 0.64 1.29
N THR A 24 -10.74 -0.25 2.27
CA THR A 24 -11.13 -1.67 2.13
C THR A 24 -12.60 -1.82 1.77
N ILE A 25 -13.49 -1.06 2.42
CA ILE A 25 -14.93 -1.10 2.13
C ILE A 25 -15.21 -0.62 0.70
N ILE A 26 -14.62 0.53 0.32
CA ILE A 26 -14.79 1.10 -1.02
C ILE A 26 -14.25 0.14 -2.10
N ASN A 27 -13.08 -0.45 -1.84
CA ASN A 27 -12.44 -1.39 -2.76
C ASN A 27 -13.31 -2.63 -2.96
N GLY A 28 -13.75 -3.30 -1.88
CA GLY A 28 -14.56 -4.51 -2.00
C GLY A 28 -15.94 -4.29 -2.64
N LEU A 29 -16.61 -3.16 -2.33
CA LEU A 29 -17.85 -2.79 -3.01
C LEU A 29 -17.61 -2.45 -4.48
N GLY A 30 -16.53 -1.71 -4.76
CA GLY A 30 -16.12 -1.36 -6.12
C GLY A 30 -15.84 -2.59 -6.97
N ASP A 31 -15.10 -3.58 -6.44
CA ASP A 31 -14.84 -4.85 -7.12
C ASP A 31 -16.14 -5.58 -7.44
N THR A 32 -17.06 -5.65 -6.47
CA THR A 32 -18.37 -6.31 -6.68
C THR A 32 -19.15 -5.61 -7.80
N ILE A 33 -19.19 -4.28 -7.79
CA ILE A 33 -19.97 -3.48 -8.75
C ILE A 33 -19.34 -3.48 -10.14
N LEU A 34 -18.07 -3.12 -10.23
CA LEU A 34 -17.38 -2.95 -11.50
C LEU A 34 -17.08 -4.30 -12.17
N CYS A 35 -16.71 -5.32 -11.40
CA CYS A 35 -16.36 -6.63 -11.96
C CYS A 35 -17.59 -7.48 -12.26
N LEU A 36 -18.55 -7.58 -11.33
CA LEU A 36 -19.69 -8.51 -11.48
C LEU A 36 -20.88 -7.86 -12.19
N PHE A 37 -21.28 -6.66 -11.77
CA PHE A 37 -22.49 -6.02 -12.31
C PHE A 37 -22.24 -5.27 -13.62
N LEU A 38 -21.05 -4.68 -13.79
CA LEU A 38 -20.68 -3.94 -15.00
C LEU A 38 -19.80 -4.74 -15.97
N GLY A 39 -19.38 -5.95 -15.58
CA GLY A 39 -18.63 -6.87 -16.45
C GLY A 39 -17.24 -6.39 -16.87
N GLN A 40 -16.66 -5.41 -16.16
CA GLN A 40 -15.34 -4.86 -16.53
C GLN A 40 -14.17 -5.75 -16.11
N GLY A 41 -14.41 -6.80 -15.34
CA GLY A 41 -13.40 -7.77 -14.88
C GLY A 41 -12.18 -7.08 -14.27
N ILE A 42 -10.99 -7.40 -14.78
CA ILE A 42 -9.71 -6.90 -14.25
C ILE A 42 -9.62 -5.37 -14.31
N ALA A 43 -10.16 -4.73 -15.35
CA ALA A 43 -10.17 -3.28 -15.46
C ALA A 43 -11.05 -2.65 -14.36
N GLY A 44 -12.17 -3.29 -14.03
CA GLY A 44 -13.03 -2.88 -12.92
C GLY A 44 -12.30 -2.93 -11.57
N ALA A 45 -11.57 -4.02 -11.32
CA ALA A 45 -10.80 -4.19 -10.09
C ALA A 45 -9.68 -3.13 -9.94
N ALA A 46 -9.04 -2.77 -11.05
CA ALA A 46 -8.05 -1.69 -11.07
C ALA A 46 -8.68 -0.34 -10.69
N TRP A 47 -9.84 0.00 -11.26
CA TRP A 47 -10.55 1.24 -10.95
C TRP A 47 -11.06 1.30 -9.50
N ALA A 48 -11.63 0.21 -8.99
CA ALA A 48 -12.04 0.09 -7.59
C ALA A 48 -10.85 0.34 -6.65
N THR A 49 -9.70 -0.25 -6.98
CA THR A 49 -8.46 -0.04 -6.24
C THR A 49 -8.01 1.41 -6.29
N THR A 50 -7.91 2.02 -7.47
CA THR A 50 -7.51 3.42 -7.60
C THR A 50 -8.43 4.36 -6.82
N ALA A 51 -9.75 4.20 -6.93
CA ALA A 51 -10.71 5.03 -6.20
C ALA A 51 -10.55 4.89 -4.68
N SER A 52 -10.42 3.66 -4.17
CA SER A 52 -10.20 3.42 -2.74
C SER A 52 -8.93 4.07 -2.21
N GLN A 53 -7.83 4.04 -2.99
CA GLN A 53 -6.56 4.64 -2.61
C GLN A 53 -6.59 6.17 -2.64
N ILE A 54 -7.32 6.78 -3.58
CA ILE A 54 -7.53 8.23 -3.61
C ILE A 54 -8.25 8.69 -2.33
N VAL A 55 -9.33 8.00 -1.95
CA VAL A 55 -10.07 8.33 -0.71
C VAL A 55 -9.17 8.16 0.52
N SER A 56 -8.44 7.04 0.60
CA SER A 56 -7.47 6.80 1.67
C SER A 56 -6.45 7.94 1.77
N ALA A 57 -5.89 8.37 0.64
CA ALA A 57 -4.91 9.45 0.59
C ALA A 57 -5.46 10.76 1.18
N TYR A 58 -6.68 11.17 0.81
CA TYR A 58 -7.31 12.37 1.38
C TYR A 58 -7.58 12.24 2.87
N MET A 59 -8.09 11.09 3.33
CA MET A 59 -8.33 10.85 4.75
C MET A 59 -7.03 10.93 5.57
N MET A 60 -5.93 10.45 5.01
CA MET A 60 -4.62 10.50 5.66
C MET A 60 -4.05 11.92 5.67
N MET A 61 -4.21 12.70 4.59
CA MET A 61 -3.81 14.11 4.55
C MET A 61 -4.60 14.92 5.59
N ASP A 62 -5.92 14.71 5.68
CA ASP A 62 -6.76 15.31 6.71
C ASP A 62 -6.32 14.92 8.12
N SER A 63 -6.00 13.63 8.35
CA SER A 63 -5.47 13.18 9.63
C SER A 63 -4.15 13.87 9.99
N LEU A 64 -3.25 14.08 9.04
CA LEU A 64 -2.00 14.81 9.28
C LEU A 64 -2.24 16.30 9.58
N ASN A 65 -3.17 16.93 8.86
CA ASN A 65 -3.53 18.33 9.10
C ASN A 65 -4.11 18.55 10.50
N LYS A 66 -4.89 17.59 11.01
CA LYS A 66 -5.41 17.59 12.38
C LYS A 66 -4.34 17.48 13.45
N GLU A 67 -3.20 16.87 13.12
CA GLU A 67 -2.01 16.81 14.00
C GLU A 67 -1.10 18.05 13.85
N GLY A 68 -1.54 19.09 13.12
CA GLY A 68 -0.81 20.35 12.97
C GLY A 68 0.22 20.40 11.83
N TYR A 69 0.27 19.38 10.97
CA TYR A 69 1.13 19.39 9.78
C TYR A 69 0.44 20.11 8.62
N ASN A 70 1.23 20.68 7.70
CA ASN A 70 0.72 21.06 6.39
C ASN A 70 1.00 19.91 5.40
N ALA A 71 0.05 18.97 5.29
CA ALA A 71 0.19 17.78 4.44
C ALA A 71 0.31 18.11 2.94
N TYR A 72 -0.10 19.32 2.53
CA TYR A 72 -0.04 19.81 1.16
C TYR A 72 1.20 20.68 0.89
N SER A 73 2.08 20.86 1.88
CA SER A 73 3.33 21.58 1.70
C SER A 73 4.25 20.83 0.76
N PHE A 74 4.75 21.51 -0.26
CA PHE A 74 5.71 20.97 -1.22
C PHE A 74 7.09 21.57 -0.96
N ALA A 75 8.07 20.70 -0.71
CA ALA A 75 9.46 21.09 -0.53
C ALA A 75 10.37 20.10 -1.27
N ILE A 76 11.39 20.64 -1.95
CA ILE A 76 12.40 19.83 -2.64
C ILE A 76 13.55 19.60 -1.65
N PRO A 77 13.90 18.34 -1.34
CA PRO A 77 14.96 18.04 -0.38
C PRO A 77 16.34 18.37 -0.94
N SER A 78 17.25 18.78 -0.07
CA SER A 78 18.68 18.94 -0.37
C SER A 78 19.37 17.59 -0.59
N PRO A 79 20.53 17.54 -1.28
CA PRO A 79 21.29 16.30 -1.47
C PRO A 79 21.64 15.57 -0.17
N GLN A 80 21.90 16.32 0.90
CA GLN A 80 22.21 15.77 2.23
C GLN A 80 20.98 15.13 2.88
N GLU A 81 19.79 15.72 2.71
CA GLU A 81 18.52 15.13 3.18
C GLU A 81 18.17 13.88 2.38
N LEU A 82 18.37 13.90 1.06
CA LEU A 82 18.21 12.73 0.20
C LEU A 82 19.11 11.57 0.64
N TRP A 83 20.37 11.85 0.97
CA TRP A 83 21.29 10.84 1.49
C TRP A 83 20.79 10.23 2.80
N LYS A 84 20.33 11.06 3.75
CA LYS A 84 19.77 10.58 5.02
C LYS A 84 18.54 9.70 4.81
N ILE A 85 17.61 10.12 3.96
CA ILE A 85 16.40 9.34 3.63
C ILE A 85 16.81 8.00 3.00
N SER A 86 17.76 8.02 2.07
CA SER A 86 18.24 6.82 1.37
C SER A 86 18.94 5.85 2.32
N ALA A 87 19.77 6.35 3.24
CA ALA A 87 20.45 5.54 4.24
C ALA A 87 19.47 4.83 5.19
N LEU A 88 18.35 5.47 5.53
CA LEU A 88 17.27 4.86 6.33
C LEU A 88 16.43 3.87 5.53
N ALA A 89 16.17 4.16 4.25
CA ALA A 89 15.35 3.32 3.38
C ALA A 89 16.09 2.07 2.87
N ALA A 90 17.41 2.14 2.66
CA ALA A 90 18.18 1.07 2.02
C ALA A 90 18.10 -0.28 2.75
N PRO A 91 18.22 -0.38 4.10
CA PRO A 91 18.11 -1.67 4.78
C PRO A 91 16.71 -2.29 4.63
N VAL A 92 15.66 -1.46 4.72
CA VAL A 92 14.27 -1.90 4.55
C VAL A 92 14.04 -2.38 3.13
N PHE A 93 14.56 -1.63 2.14
CA PHE A 93 14.49 -2.00 0.73
C PHE A 93 15.15 -3.35 0.47
N ILE A 94 16.39 -3.55 0.93
CA ILE A 94 17.11 -4.83 0.78
C ILE A 94 16.31 -5.96 1.40
N SER A 95 15.80 -5.78 2.62
CA SER A 95 15.02 -6.82 3.31
C SER A 95 13.75 -7.22 2.54
N ILE A 96 12.98 -6.23 2.06
CA ILE A 96 11.75 -6.50 1.31
C ILE A 96 12.07 -7.12 -0.05
N PHE A 97 13.08 -6.61 -0.75
CA PHE A 97 13.51 -7.15 -2.05
C PHE A 97 13.96 -8.61 -1.93
N SER A 98 14.82 -8.91 -0.94
CA SER A 98 15.25 -10.28 -0.66
C SER A 98 14.08 -11.20 -0.32
N LYS A 99 13.11 -10.74 0.47
CA LYS A 99 11.89 -11.51 0.75
C LYS A 99 11.10 -11.81 -0.52
N ILE A 100 10.86 -10.81 -1.37
CA ILE A 100 10.11 -11.00 -2.62
C ILE A 100 10.84 -11.99 -3.52
N ALA A 101 12.16 -11.86 -3.68
CA ALA A 101 12.96 -12.78 -4.48
C ALA A 101 12.89 -14.21 -3.94
N PHE A 102 12.99 -14.38 -2.62
CA PHE A 102 12.92 -15.67 -1.96
C PHE A 102 11.54 -16.34 -2.11
N TYR A 103 10.45 -15.60 -1.87
CA TYR A 103 9.09 -16.12 -2.07
C TYR A 103 8.83 -16.48 -3.53
N SER A 104 9.32 -15.66 -4.47
CA SER A 104 9.20 -15.96 -5.90
C SER A 104 9.92 -17.26 -6.27
N PHE A 105 11.11 -17.49 -5.70
CA PHE A 105 11.84 -18.73 -5.88
C PHE A 105 11.10 -19.94 -5.29
N ILE A 106 10.54 -19.82 -4.09
CA ILE A 106 9.74 -20.90 -3.49
C ILE A 106 8.52 -21.22 -4.36
N ILE A 107 7.78 -20.21 -4.80
CA ILE A 107 6.60 -20.40 -5.65
C ILE A 107 6.98 -21.07 -6.97
N TYR A 108 8.10 -20.69 -7.57
CA TYR A 108 8.61 -21.34 -8.78
C TYR A 108 8.87 -22.84 -8.56
N CYS A 109 9.54 -23.21 -7.46
CA CYS A 109 9.76 -24.61 -7.11
C CYS A 109 8.45 -25.34 -6.76
N ALA A 110 7.54 -24.72 -6.00
CA ALA A 110 6.26 -25.32 -5.64
C ALA A 110 5.38 -25.58 -6.88
N THR A 111 5.46 -24.70 -7.88
CA THR A 111 4.74 -24.85 -9.15
C THR A 111 5.21 -26.08 -9.93
N SER A 112 6.51 -26.40 -9.90
CA SER A 112 7.03 -27.59 -10.59
C SER A 112 6.70 -28.91 -9.89
N MET A 113 6.27 -28.86 -8.62
CA MET A 113 5.89 -30.03 -7.81
C MET A 113 4.39 -30.41 -7.92
N GLY A 114 3.61 -29.67 -8.71
CA GLY A 114 2.20 -29.93 -8.96
C GLY A 114 1.24 -29.08 -8.12
N THR A 115 -0.03 -29.06 -8.55
CA THR A 115 -1.04 -28.10 -8.07
C THR A 115 -1.42 -28.26 -6.60
N HIS A 116 -1.40 -29.47 -6.04
CA HIS A 116 -1.68 -29.71 -4.62
C HIS A 116 -0.63 -29.09 -3.68
N VAL A 117 0.65 -29.17 -4.05
CA VAL A 117 1.76 -28.59 -3.26
C VAL A 117 1.71 -27.07 -3.33
N LEU A 118 1.43 -26.52 -4.51
CA LEU A 118 1.24 -25.08 -4.68
C LEU A 118 0.03 -24.55 -3.90
N ALA A 119 -1.10 -25.25 -3.93
CA ALA A 119 -2.31 -24.87 -3.21
C ALA A 119 -2.14 -24.94 -1.67
N ALA A 120 -1.31 -25.85 -1.16
CA ALA A 120 -1.00 -25.92 0.27
C ALA A 120 -0.05 -24.81 0.75
N HIS A 121 0.69 -24.17 -0.17
CA HIS A 121 1.59 -23.05 0.13
C HIS A 121 0.87 -21.68 0.09
N GLN A 122 -0.18 -21.55 -0.73
CA GLN A 122 -1.00 -20.34 -0.85
C GLN A 122 -1.87 -20.14 0.40
#